data_AF-A0A7Y9S620-F1
#
_entry.id   AF-A0A7Y9S620-F1
#
_cell.length_a   1.000
_cell.length_b   1.000
_cell.length_c   1.000
_cell.angle_alpha   90.00
_cell.angle_beta   90.00
_cell.angle_gamma   90.00
#
_symmetry.space_group_name_H-M   'P 1'
#
loop_
_entity.id
_entity.type
_entity.pdbx_description
1 polymer ?
#
loop_
_entity_poly.entity_id
_entity_poly.type
_entity_poly.pdbx_seq_one_letter_code
_entity_poly.pdbx_strand_id
1 'polypeptide(L)' 'MPGLPATVIPTGLSPEGLPVGVQIIGPLFEDRTTLRLAELLEQHIGGFQLPR' A
#
# COMPACT_ATOMS: atom_id res chain seq x y z
N MET A 1 1.03 19.22 -9.69
CA MET A 1 1.36 17.95 -9.01
C MET A 1 2.34 17.17 -9.87
N PRO A 2 3.35 16.49 -9.30
CA PRO A 2 4.47 15.91 -10.05
C PRO A 2 4.13 14.67 -10.90
N GLY A 3 2.89 14.15 -10.86
CA GLY A 3 2.44 13.06 -11.76
C GLY A 3 3.14 11.71 -11.53
N LEU A 4 3.71 11.52 -10.35
CA LEU A 4 4.45 10.29 -10.01
C LEU A 4 3.48 9.13 -9.72
N PRO A 5 3.87 7.88 -10.05
CA PRO A 5 3.15 6.70 -9.65
C PRO A 5 3.02 6.61 -8.12
N ALA A 6 1.81 6.30 -7.67
CA ALA A 6 1.51 6.11 -6.26
C ALA A 6 0.57 4.90 -6.08
N THR A 7 0.95 3.99 -5.19
CA THR A 7 0.17 2.79 -4.84
C THR A 7 -0.06 2.76 -3.34
N VAL A 8 -1.29 2.49 -2.90
CA VAL A 8 -1.62 2.38 -1.47
C VAL A 8 -2.04 0.94 -1.16
N ILE A 9 -1.46 0.38 -0.10
CA ILE A 9 -1.81 -0.95 0.41
C ILE A 9 -2.32 -0.88 1.85
N PRO A 10 -3.24 -1.78 2.26
CA PRO A 10 -3.59 -1.95 3.67
C PRO A 10 -2.43 -2.60 4.43
N THR A 11 -2.24 -2.22 5.69
CA THR A 11 -1.14 -2.72 6.55
C THR A 11 -1.58 -3.20 7.92
N GLY A 12 -2.88 -3.13 8.22
CA GLY A 12 -3.46 -3.56 9.50
C GLY A 12 -4.38 -2.50 10.08
N LEU A 13 -4.68 -2.66 11.37
CA LEU A 13 -5.52 -1.74 12.14
C LEU A 13 -4.65 -0.93 13.11
N SER A 14 -5.06 0.32 13.37
CA SER A 14 -4.53 1.12 14.47
C SER A 14 -4.94 0.53 15.83
N PRO A 15 -4.37 1.00 16.96
CA PRO A 15 -4.81 0.59 18.30
C PRO A 15 -6.32 0.81 18.56
N GLU A 16 -6.93 1.77 17.87
CA GLU A 16 -8.36 2.10 17.92
C GLU A 16 -9.21 1.24 16.97
N GLY A 17 -8.59 0.32 16.23
CA GLY A 17 -9.26 -0.58 15.29
C GLY A 17 -9.53 0.02 13.91
N LEU A 18 -8.90 1.15 13.54
CA LEU A 18 -9.11 1.80 12.25
C LEU A 18 -8.13 1.28 11.18
N PRO A 19 -8.55 1.03 9.92
CA PRO A 19 -7.63 0.62 8.87
C PRO A 19 -6.51 1.62 8.62
N VAL A 20 -5.27 1.12 8.57
CA VAL A 20 -4.06 1.90 8.25
C VAL A 20 -3.47 1.40 6.94
N GLY A 21 -3.12 2.35 6.07
CA GLY A 21 -2.45 2.06 4.80
C GLY A 21 -1.07 2.69 4.69
N VAL A 22 -0.24 2.13 3.81
CA VAL A 22 1.05 2.67 3.41
C VAL A 22 0.99 3.12 1.96
N GLN A 23 1.48 4.32 1.69
CA GLN A 23 1.61 4.85 0.33
C GLN A 23 3.05 4.68 -0.17
N ILE A 24 3.18 3.99 -1.28
CA ILE A 24 4.42 3.79 -2.03
C ILE A 24 4.43 4.79 -3.17
N ILE A 25 5.48 5.62 -3.27
CA ILE A 25 5.67 6.58 -4.36
C ILE A 25 6.92 6.15 -5.14
N GLY A 26 6.77 5.97 -6.44
CA GLY A 26 7.85 5.56 -7.34
C GLY A 26 8.34 6.69 -8.25
N PRO A 27 9.43 6.46 -8.99
CA PRO A 27 9.87 7.33 -10.08
C PRO A 27 8.82 7.44 -11.19
N LEU A 28 8.93 8.48 -12.03
CA LEU A 28 8.01 8.69 -13.16
C LEU A 28 8.03 7.48 -14.11
N PHE A 29 6.85 7.01 -14.52
CA PHE A 29 6.64 5.82 -15.38
C PHE A 29 7.01 4.46 -14.75
N GLU A 30 7.24 4.39 -13.44
CA GLU A 30 7.57 3.16 -12.72
C GLU A 30 6.39 2.55 -11.92
N ASP A 31 5.16 2.62 -12.45
CA ASP A 31 3.96 2.04 -11.82
C ASP A 31 4.14 0.54 -11.49
N ARG A 32 4.84 -0.20 -12.35
CA ARG A 32 5.13 -1.63 -12.09
C ARG A 32 6.02 -1.82 -10.87
N THR A 33 6.93 -0.90 -10.59
CA THR A 33 7.81 -0.97 -9.41
C THR A 33 6.98 -0.79 -8.15
N THR A 34 6.08 0.20 -8.10
CA THR A 34 5.24 0.45 -6.92
C THR A 34 4.25 -0.68 -6.68
N LEU A 35 3.65 -1.23 -7.75
CA LEU A 35 2.77 -2.41 -7.67
C LEU A 35 3.54 -3.67 -7.22
N ARG A 36 4.74 -3.90 -7.76
CA ARG A 36 5.53 -5.07 -7.36
C ARG A 36 5.94 -5.01 -5.88
N LEU A 37 6.31 -3.82 -5.39
CA LEU A 37 6.58 -3.66 -3.97
C LEU A 37 5.33 -3.88 -3.13
N ALA A 38 4.17 -3.36 -3.56
CA ALA A 38 2.89 -3.60 -2.90
C ALA A 38 2.59 -5.11 -2.75
N GLU A 39 2.73 -5.89 -3.82
CA GLU A 39 2.54 -7.36 -3.78
C GLU A 39 3.48 -8.05 -2.77
N LEU A 40 4.76 -7.65 -2.73
CA LEU A 40 5.74 -8.23 -1.80
C LEU A 40 5.43 -7.85 -0.36
N LEU A 41 4.95 -6.63 -0.12
CA LEU A 41 4.57 -6.16 1.21
C LEU A 41 3.30 -6.87 1.71
N GLU A 42 2.29 -7.05 0.87
CA GLU A 42 1.08 -7.79 1.27
C GLU A 42 1.39 -9.21 1.78
N GLN A 43 2.39 -9.89 1.21
CA GLN A 43 2.84 -11.22 1.66
C GLN A 43 3.44 -11.22 3.08
N HIS A 44 3.95 -10.08 3.57
CA HIS A 44 4.62 -9.98 4.86
C HIS A 44 3.75 -9.33 5.94
N ILE A 45 2.94 -8.33 5.57
CA ILE A 45 2.18 -7.52 6.53
C ILE A 45 0.77 -8.06 6.75
N GLY A 46 0.26 -8.86 5.79
CA GLY A 46 -1.15 -9.23 5.74
C GLY A 46 -1.97 -8.14 5.06
N GLY A 47 -2.78 -8.55 4.09
CA GLY A 47 -3.56 -7.64 3.25
C GLY A 47 -4.85 -7.16 3.91
N PHE A 48 -5.82 -6.83 3.07
CA PHE A 48 -7.12 -6.31 3.48
C PHE A 48 -7.86 -7.26 4.44
N GLN A 49 -8.40 -6.69 5.53
CA GLN A 49 -9.30 -7.36 6.44
C GLN A 49 -10.72 -6.81 6.27
N LEU A 50 -11.70 -7.70 6.11
CA LEU A 50 -13.12 -7.32 6.02
C LEU A 50 -13.58 -6.63 7.31
N PRO A 51 -14.21 -5.44 7.22
CA PRO A 51 -14.89 -4.82 8.36
C PRO A 51 -16.00 -5.75 8.89
N ARG A 52 -16.17 -5.79 10.22
CA ARG A 52 -17.25 -6.53 10.88
C ARG A 52 -18.49 -5.67 11.08
#